data_AF-A0A5N6QQY8-F1
#
_entry.id   AF-A0A5N6QQY8-F1
#
_cell.length_a   1.000
_cell.length_b   1.000
_cell.length_c   1.000
_cell.angle_alpha   90.00
_cell.angle_beta   90.00
_cell.angle_gamma   90.00
#
_symmetry.space_group_name_H-M   'P 1'
#
loop_
_entity.id
_entity.type
_entity.pdbx_description
1 polymer ?
#
loop_
_entity_poly.entity_id
_entity_poly.type
_entity_poly.pdbx_seq_one_letter_code
_entity_poly.pdbx_strand_id
1 'polypeptide(L)'
;MKMSYMVGFGDHFPNKVHHRSASILWDGQLYSCAERERWRKSVDPNPNVLSGAMAAGPDQFDHFIDERDQPLFTEPTISSYAGLVAAPLHDPPRPDLPGVAVRPPHGLLGWPCGEPLWVASPPCIFEK
;
A
#
# COMPACT_ATOMS: atom_id res chain seq x y z
N MET A 1 8.48 -3.03 -22.00
CA MET A 1 8.37 -3.92 -20.81
C MET A 1 7.09 -3.52 -20.07
N LYS A 2 6.33 -4.48 -19.52
CA LYS A 2 5.09 -4.21 -18.77
C LYS A 2 5.43 -4.20 -17.28
N MET A 3 5.03 -3.16 -16.56
CA MET A 3 5.28 -3.00 -15.12
C MET A 3 4.02 -3.39 -14.33
N SER A 4 4.21 -4.06 -13.19
CA SER A 4 3.15 -4.29 -12.21
C SER A 4 2.97 -3.04 -11.35
N TYR A 5 1.74 -2.60 -11.09
CA TYR A 5 1.47 -1.53 -10.11
C TYR A 5 1.31 -2.04 -8.67
N MET A 6 1.37 -3.36 -8.49
CA MET A 6 1.44 -4.01 -7.19
C MET A 6 2.91 -4.18 -6.79
N VAL A 7 3.28 -3.57 -5.67
CA VAL A 7 4.63 -3.59 -5.11
C VAL A 7 5.02 -5.02 -4.76
N GLY A 8 6.22 -5.43 -5.19
CA GLY A 8 6.77 -6.76 -4.92
C GLY A 8 6.17 -7.89 -5.75
N PHE A 9 5.39 -7.57 -6.80
CA PHE A 9 4.79 -8.57 -7.69
C PHE A 9 5.31 -8.43 -9.12
N GLY A 10 5.74 -9.55 -9.72
CA GLY A 10 6.31 -9.60 -11.07
C GLY A 10 7.78 -9.13 -11.15
N ASP A 11 8.33 -9.10 -12.36
CA ASP A 11 9.75 -8.78 -12.59
C ASP A 11 10.05 -7.27 -12.48
N HIS A 12 9.03 -6.42 -12.64
CA HIS A 12 9.14 -4.96 -12.60
C HIS A 12 7.96 -4.39 -11.81
N PHE A 13 8.24 -3.63 -10.75
CA PHE A 13 7.25 -3.01 -9.88
C PHE A 13 7.78 -1.69 -9.27
N PRO A 14 6.89 -0.78 -8.79
CA PRO A 14 7.28 0.44 -8.11
C PRO A 14 8.13 0.17 -6.89
N ASN A 15 9.32 0.77 -6.85
CA ASN A 15 10.23 0.65 -5.71
C ASN A 15 10.38 1.97 -4.94
N LYS A 16 9.73 3.06 -5.35
CA LYS A 16 9.76 4.36 -4.67
C LYS A 16 8.38 4.81 -4.20
N VAL A 17 7.59 3.90 -3.64
CA VAL A 17 6.24 4.25 -3.14
C VAL A 17 6.26 5.36 -2.08
N HIS A 18 5.30 6.28 -2.18
CA HIS A 18 5.07 7.37 -1.24
C HIS A 18 4.49 6.81 0.08
N HIS A 19 5.33 6.16 0.87
CA HIS A 19 4.94 5.62 2.18
C HIS A 19 6.12 5.65 3.16
N ARG A 20 5.90 6.18 4.36
CA ARG A 20 6.97 6.46 5.32
C ARG A 20 7.66 5.21 5.84
N SER A 21 6.88 4.20 6.23
CA SER A 21 7.44 2.95 6.70
C SER A 21 8.14 2.16 5.58
N ALA A 22 7.93 2.55 4.31
CA ALA A 22 8.66 1.99 3.18
C ALA A 22 10.02 2.68 3.00
N SER A 23 10.03 4.01 3.08
CA SER A 23 11.20 4.84 2.74
C SER A 23 12.24 4.96 3.85
N ILE A 24 11.85 4.83 5.11
CA ILE A 24 12.75 4.98 6.26
C ILE A 24 13.35 3.61 6.62
N LEU A 25 14.67 3.55 6.66
CA LEU A 25 15.39 2.35 7.12
C LEU A 25 15.00 2.02 8.58
N TRP A 26 14.71 0.75 8.84
CA TRP A 26 14.51 0.25 10.21
C TRP A 26 15.84 -0.20 10.81
N ASP A 27 16.51 0.71 11.51
CA ASP A 27 17.79 0.49 12.19
C ASP A 27 17.70 0.69 13.72
N GLY A 28 16.48 0.81 14.24
CA GLY A 28 16.22 1.08 15.66
C GLY A 28 16.46 2.53 16.08
N GLN A 29 16.78 3.45 15.15
CA GLN A 29 16.95 4.86 15.45
C GLN A 29 15.65 5.65 15.31
N LEU A 30 15.47 6.62 16.20
CA LEU A 30 14.40 7.60 16.09
C LEU A 30 14.90 8.83 15.32
N TYR A 31 14.44 8.95 14.08
CA TYR A 31 14.71 10.13 13.26
C TYR A 31 13.82 11.31 13.67
N SER A 32 14.34 12.54 13.59
CA SER A 32 13.55 13.76 13.63
C SER A 32 12.74 13.94 12.33
N CYS A 33 11.87 14.94 12.29
CA CYS A 33 11.07 15.21 11.10
C CYS A 33 11.87 15.77 9.93
N ALA A 34 12.85 16.63 10.21
CA ALA A 34 13.76 17.13 9.20
C ALA A 34 14.59 15.99 8.59
N GLU A 35 15.02 15.02 9.40
CA GLU A 35 15.70 13.83 8.90
C GLU A 35 14.76 12.92 8.12
N ARG A 36 13.49 12.79 8.53
CA ARG A 36 12.49 12.02 7.76
C ARG A 36 12.15 12.63 6.40
N GLU A 37 12.23 13.94 6.26
CA GLU A 37 12.04 14.63 4.98
C GLU A 37 13.10 14.26 3.94
N ARG A 38 14.32 13.96 4.37
CA ARG A 38 15.39 13.47 3.48
C ARG A 38 15.00 12.14 2.83
N TRP A 39 14.34 11.26 3.58
CA TRP A 39 13.88 9.97 3.09
C TRP A 39 12.68 10.13 2.15
N ARG A 40 11.82 11.14 2.36
CA ARG A 40 10.75 11.48 1.41
C ARG A 40 11.31 11.90 0.05
N LYS A 41 12.32 12.77 0.06
CA LYS A 41 12.95 13.34 -1.15
C LYS A 41 14.07 12.50 -1.77
N SER A 42 14.43 11.36 -1.15
CA SER A 42 15.50 10.52 -1.68
C SER A 42 15.15 9.96 -3.06
N VAL A 43 16.13 9.85 -3.94
CA VAL A 43 15.96 9.17 -5.23
C VAL A 43 16.23 7.66 -5.14
N ASP A 44 16.73 7.20 -4.00
CA ASP A 44 17.03 5.79 -3.77
C ASP A 44 15.74 4.97 -3.67
N PRO A 45 15.77 3.66 -4.00
CA PRO A 45 14.67 2.75 -3.74
C PRO A 45 14.30 2.71 -2.25
N ASN A 46 13.05 2.38 -1.96
CA ASN A 46 12.60 2.15 -0.59
C ASN A 46 13.36 0.98 0.05
N PRO A 47 13.97 1.16 1.23
CA PRO A 47 14.66 0.08 1.93
C PRO A 47 13.70 -1.05 2.37
N ASN A 48 12.43 -0.73 2.64
CA ASN A 48 11.43 -1.72 2.99
C ASN A 48 10.41 -1.86 1.85
N VAL A 49 10.29 -3.07 1.29
CA VAL A 49 9.32 -3.38 0.24
C VAL A 49 7.95 -3.60 0.87
N LEU A 50 6.96 -2.80 0.47
CA LEU A 50 5.56 -2.96 0.89
C LEU A 50 4.85 -3.98 0.00
N SER A 51 5.21 -5.25 0.10
CA SER A 51 4.64 -6.31 -0.72
C SER A 51 3.10 -6.32 -0.68
N GLY A 52 2.47 -6.35 -1.86
CA GLY A 52 1.01 -6.35 -2.00
C GLY A 52 0.34 -4.97 -1.95
N ALA A 53 1.09 -3.91 -1.62
CA ALA A 53 0.59 -2.54 -1.75
C ALA A 53 0.36 -2.20 -3.22
N MET A 54 -0.76 -1.54 -3.51
CA MET A 54 -1.05 -1.00 -4.84
C MET A 54 -0.61 0.46 -4.87
N ALA A 55 0.22 0.82 -5.86
CA ALA A 55 0.43 2.24 -6.19
C ALA A 55 -0.88 2.84 -6.71
N ALA A 56 -1.01 4.18 -6.69
CA ALA A 56 -2.19 4.87 -7.20
C ALA A 56 -2.45 4.54 -8.68
N GLY A 57 -1.38 4.33 -9.46
CA GLY A 57 -1.44 3.85 -10.84
C GLY A 57 -0.98 4.90 -11.86
N PRO A 58 -1.05 4.58 -13.15
CA PRO A 58 -0.66 5.49 -14.23
C PRO A 58 -1.72 6.57 -14.47
N ASP A 59 -1.37 7.57 -15.27
CA ASP A 59 -2.34 8.52 -15.81
C ASP A 59 -3.21 7.91 -16.92
N GLN A 60 -4.10 8.72 -17.49
CA GLN A 60 -5.00 8.32 -18.57
C GLN A 60 -4.30 7.91 -19.89
N PHE A 61 -3.00 8.17 -20.02
CA PHE A 61 -2.17 7.82 -21.16
C PHE A 61 -1.21 6.67 -20.84
N ASP A 62 -1.47 5.92 -19.77
CA ASP A 62 -0.63 4.84 -19.26
C ASP A 62 0.80 5.28 -18.87
N HIS A 63 1.02 6.57 -18.61
CA HIS A 63 2.29 7.04 -18.06
C HIS A 63 2.33 6.89 -16.55
N PHE A 64 3.42 6.31 -16.05
CA PHE A 64 3.66 6.13 -14.62
C PHE A 64 5.02 6.69 -14.24
N ILE A 65 5.06 7.45 -13.15
CA ILE A 65 6.28 8.04 -12.61
C ILE A 65 6.57 7.36 -11.27
N ASP A 66 7.60 6.50 -11.21
CA ASP A 66 8.04 5.84 -9.96
C ASP A 66 8.94 6.77 -9.13
N GLU A 67 8.37 7.89 -8.69
CA GLU A 67 9.03 8.87 -7.83
C GLU A 67 8.27 9.04 -6.52
N ARG A 68 9.00 9.04 -5.40
CA ARG A 68 8.39 9.10 -4.07
C ARG A 68 7.72 10.43 -3.78
N ASP A 69 8.16 11.51 -4.40
CA ASP A 69 7.55 12.84 -4.26
C ASP A 69 6.35 13.06 -5.19
N GLN A 70 5.97 12.05 -5.99
CA GLN A 70 4.81 12.03 -6.87
C GLN A 70 3.69 11.14 -6.31
N PRO A 71 3.00 11.54 -5.21
CA PRO A 71 1.98 10.72 -4.57
C PRO A 71 0.81 10.37 -5.51
N LEU A 72 0.53 11.22 -6.50
CA LEU A 72 -0.50 10.97 -7.51
C LEU A 72 -0.31 9.65 -8.27
N PHE A 73 0.94 9.18 -8.39
CA PHE A 73 1.27 7.90 -9.03
C PHE A 73 1.64 6.83 -8.01
N THR A 74 2.38 7.20 -6.96
CA THR A 74 3.08 6.23 -6.10
C THR A 74 2.49 6.07 -4.70
N GLU A 75 1.43 6.79 -4.33
CA GLU A 75 0.81 6.69 -3.02
C GLU A 75 -0.11 5.45 -2.90
N PRO A 76 0.18 4.53 -1.97
CA PRO A 76 -0.72 3.43 -1.69
C PRO A 76 -1.86 3.88 -0.77
N THR A 77 -3.09 3.51 -1.12
CA THR A 77 -4.27 3.84 -0.30
C THR A 77 -5.04 2.59 0.10
N ILE A 78 -5.57 2.58 1.33
CA ILE A 78 -6.43 1.50 1.83
C ILE A 78 -7.65 1.31 0.91
N SER A 79 -8.25 2.42 0.43
CA SER A 79 -9.41 2.39 -0.46
C SER A 79 -9.13 1.65 -1.77
N SER A 80 -7.97 1.89 -2.39
CA SER A 80 -7.57 1.18 -3.62
C SER A 80 -7.40 -0.33 -3.38
N TYR A 81 -6.83 -0.71 -2.24
CA TYR A 81 -6.62 -2.11 -1.88
C TYR A 81 -7.93 -2.83 -1.52
N ALA A 82 -8.85 -2.16 -0.83
CA ALA A 82 -10.12 -2.75 -0.39
C ALA A 82 -10.97 -3.27 -1.55
N GLY A 83 -11.07 -2.52 -2.65
CA GLY A 83 -11.76 -2.98 -3.86
C GLY A 83 -11.07 -4.18 -4.51
N LEU A 84 -9.74 -4.16 -4.58
CA LEU A 84 -8.96 -5.22 -5.19
C LEU A 84 -9.13 -6.57 -4.47
N VAL A 85 -9.13 -6.58 -3.14
CA VAL A 85 -9.32 -7.81 -2.37
C VAL A 85 -10.76 -8.29 -2.33
N ALA A 86 -11.73 -7.37 -2.48
CA ALA A 86 -13.15 -7.71 -2.49
C ALA A 86 -13.61 -8.30 -3.82
N ALA A 87 -13.02 -7.87 -4.95
CA ALA A 87 -13.45 -8.31 -6.28
C ALA A 87 -13.39 -9.84 -6.47
N PRO A 88 -12.31 -10.56 -6.09
CA PRO A 88 -12.26 -12.03 -6.20
C PRO A 88 -13.29 -12.75 -5.32
N LEU A 89 -13.76 -12.12 -4.24
CA LEU A 89 -14.77 -12.69 -3.35
C LEU A 89 -16.20 -12.47 -3.87
N HIS A 90 -16.39 -11.51 -4.77
CA HIS A 90 -17.68 -11.24 -5.41
C HIS A 90 -17.90 -12.06 -6.68
N ASP A 91 -16.85 -12.66 -7.25
CA ASP A 91 -16.98 -13.59 -8.37
C ASP A 91 -17.90 -14.76 -7.93
N PRO A 92 -19.04 -15.00 -8.60
CA PRO A 92 -19.82 -16.19 -8.34
C PRO A 92 -18.96 -17.43 -8.60
N PRO A 93 -19.11 -18.51 -7.81
CA PRO A 93 -18.29 -19.70 -7.95
C PRO A 93 -18.33 -20.18 -9.40
N ARG A 94 -17.16 -20.20 -10.04
CA ARG A 94 -17.03 -20.70 -11.41
C ARG A 94 -17.26 -22.22 -11.37
N PRO A 95 -18.25 -22.76 -12.11
CA PRO A 95 -18.63 -24.18 -12.02
C PRO A 95 -17.57 -25.15 -12.57
N ASP A 96 -16.46 -24.64 -13.11
CA ASP A 96 -15.37 -25.35 -13.78
C ASP A 96 -14.08 -25.46 -12.96
N LEU A 97 -13.99 -24.86 -11.77
CA LEU A 97 -12.83 -25.00 -10.88
C LEU A 97 -13.19 -25.87 -9.66
N PRO A 98 -12.46 -26.96 -9.36
CA PRO A 98 -12.62 -27.70 -8.12
C PRO A 98 -12.18 -26.80 -6.95
N GLY A 99 -13.15 -26.12 -6.33
CA GLY A 99 -12.91 -25.12 -5.30
C GLY A 99 -12.32 -25.73 -4.03
N VAL A 100 -11.21 -25.16 -3.57
CA VAL A 100 -10.84 -25.19 -2.15
C VAL A 100 -11.86 -24.33 -1.42
N ALA A 101 -12.89 -24.97 -0.86
CA ALA A 101 -13.87 -24.33 -0.02
C ALA A 101 -13.21 -23.90 1.30
N VAL A 102 -12.78 -22.64 1.39
CA VAL A 102 -12.48 -22.03 2.69
C VAL A 102 -13.82 -21.76 3.36
N ARG A 103 -14.31 -22.71 4.16
CA ARG A 103 -15.46 -22.48 5.04
C ARG A 103 -15.09 -21.36 6.01
N PRO A 104 -15.84 -20.23 6.06
CA PRO A 104 -15.65 -19.28 7.14
C PRO A 104 -16.03 -19.99 8.46
N PRO A 105 -15.21 -19.93 9.51
CA PRO A 105 -15.64 -20.41 10.82
C PRO A 105 -16.83 -19.55 11.26
N HIS A 106 -17.91 -20.23 11.62
CA HIS A 106 -19.11 -19.64 12.19
C HIS A 106 -18.73 -18.73 13.37
N GLY A 107 -19.01 -17.42 13.27
CA GLY A 107 -18.73 -16.49 14.35
C GLY A 107 -18.64 -15.01 13.96
N LEU A 108 -19.56 -14.50 13.15
CA LEU A 108 -19.74 -13.05 12.98
C LEU A 108 -20.47 -12.50 14.23
N LEU A 109 -19.72 -12.26 15.30
CA LEU A 109 -20.12 -11.32 16.36
C LEU A 109 -19.62 -9.95 15.94
N GLY A 110 -20.57 -9.05 15.66
CA GLY A 110 -20.33 -7.71 15.17
C GLY A 110 -19.37 -6.93 16.06
N TRP A 111 -18.33 -6.39 15.43
CA TRP A 111 -17.52 -5.34 16.04
C TRP A 111 -18.24 -4.01 15.80
N PRO A 112 -18.57 -3.25 16.85
CA PRO A 112 -19.12 -1.92 16.65
C PRO A 112 -18.07 -1.03 15.98
N CYS A 113 -18.44 -0.44 14.83
CA CYS A 113 -17.75 0.73 14.30
C CYS A 113 -17.92 1.87 15.31
N GLY A 114 -16.88 2.15 16.09
CA GLY A 114 -16.89 3.27 17.02
C GLY A 114 -15.65 3.30 17.91
N GLU A 115 -14.98 4.45 17.90
CA GLU A 115 -13.82 4.91 18.70
C GLU A 115 -12.52 5.03 17.87
N PRO A 116 -12.16 6.26 17.43
CA PRO A 116 -10.81 6.53 16.99
C PRO A 116 -9.93 6.61 18.25
N LEU A 117 -9.21 5.53 18.57
CA LEU A 117 -8.02 5.64 19.41
C LEU A 117 -6.97 6.42 18.62
N TRP A 118 -7.05 7.74 18.70
CA TRP A 118 -5.94 8.63 18.42
C TRP A 118 -4.85 8.32 19.45
N VAL A 119 -4.01 7.33 19.17
CA VAL A 119 -2.68 7.28 19.77
C VAL A 119 -1.98 8.53 19.23
N ALA A 120 -1.86 9.53 20.12
CA ALA A 120 -1.14 10.76 19.89
C ALA A 120 0.28 10.43 19.39
N SER A 121 0.43 10.40 18.07
CA SER A 121 1.74 10.43 17.44
C SER A 121 2.23 11.88 17.51
N PRO A 122 3.47 12.13 17.96
CA PRO A 122 4.04 13.47 17.96
C PRO A 122 3.99 14.06 16.55
N PRO A 123 3.90 15.40 16.42
CA PRO A 123 3.41 16.06 15.21
C PRO A 123 4.49 16.01 14.16
N CYS A 124 4.47 14.94 13.37
CA CYS A 124 4.89 14.94 11.99
C CYS A 124 3.95 14.02 11.24
N ILE A 125 2.70 14.45 11.17
CA ILE A 125 1.85 14.11 10.04
C ILE A 125 2.41 14.97 8.90
N PHE A 126 3.14 14.38 7.93
CA PHE A 126 3.14 14.83 6.56
C PHE A 126 1.67 14.92 6.20
N GLU A 127 1.13 16.12 6.36
CA GLU A 127 -0.25 16.43 6.00
C GLU A 127 -0.47 16.05 4.54
N LYS A 128 -1.69 15.57 4.33
CA LYS A 128 -2.34 15.39 3.05
C LYS A 128 -2.38 16.69 2.26
#